data_AF-A0A817SEP7-F1
#
_entry.id   AF-A0A817SEP7-F1
#
_cell.length_a   1.000
_cell.length_b   1.000
_cell.length_c   1.000
_cell.angle_alpha   90.00
_cell.angle_beta   90.00
_cell.angle_gamma   90.00
#
_symmetry.space_group_name_H-M   'P 1'
#
loop_
_entity.id
_entity.type
_entity.pdbx_description
1 polymer ?
#
loop_
_entity_poly.entity_id
_entity_poly.type
_entity_poly.pdbx_seq_one_letter_code
_entity_poly.pdbx_strand_id
1 'polypeptide(L)'
;MTARYNGTLLNDEQTIEQCGLASGSTLDATMKLFGGKVHGSLARAGKVKGQTPKVAKQEKRKKKTGRAKRRLQYKQRFVNKVAGMGRRRGPNSNQQAAS
;
A
#
# COMPACT_ATOMS: atom_id res chain seq x y z
N MET A 1 -13.30 33.55 8.15
CA MET A 1 -12.59 34.10 9.34
C MET A 1 -13.67 34.63 10.25
N THR A 2 -13.66 34.31 11.54
CA THR A 2 -14.64 34.86 12.49
C THR A 2 -13.90 35.75 13.47
N ALA A 3 -14.26 37.03 13.52
CA ALA A 3 -13.69 38.01 14.44
C ALA A 3 -14.64 38.25 15.62
N ARG A 4 -14.08 38.41 16.82
CA ARG A 4 -14.80 38.64 18.06
C ARG A 4 -14.15 39.76 18.86
N TYR A 5 -14.97 40.51 19.58
CA TYR A 5 -14.55 41.52 20.54
C TYR A 5 -15.31 41.30 21.85
N ASN A 6 -14.62 41.21 23.00
CA ASN A 6 -15.26 40.94 24.30
C ASN A 6 -16.25 39.75 24.30
N GLY A 7 -15.98 38.73 23.48
CA GLY A 7 -16.84 37.54 23.33
C GLY A 7 -18.03 37.69 22.39
N THR A 8 -18.32 38.88 21.87
CA THR A 8 -19.36 39.09 20.85
C THR A 8 -18.80 38.89 19.44
N LEU A 9 -19.60 38.30 18.56
CA LEU A 9 -19.25 38.15 17.14
C LEU A 9 -19.40 39.50 16.45
N LEU A 10 -18.37 39.88 15.68
CA LEU A 10 -18.41 41.05 14.82
C LEU A 10 -19.02 40.65 13.48
N ASN A 11 -20.03 41.40 13.03
CA ASN A 11 -20.65 41.22 11.72
C ASN A 11 -20.01 42.17 10.71
N ASP A 12 -19.92 41.74 9.45
CA ASP A 12 -19.28 42.50 8.38
C ASP A 12 -20.03 43.80 8.02
N GLU A 13 -21.30 43.93 8.42
CA GLU A 13 -22.17 45.08 8.15
C GLU A 13 -22.18 46.13 9.27
N GLN A 14 -21.55 45.85 10.42
CA GLN A 14 -21.54 46.78 11.56
C GLN A 14 -20.41 47.80 11.45
N THR A 15 -20.70 49.06 11.80
CA THR A 15 -19.65 50.08 11.89
C THR A 15 -18.81 49.89 13.15
N ILE A 16 -17.58 50.41 13.14
CA ILE A 16 -16.64 50.34 14.27
C ILE A 16 -17.26 50.91 15.56
N GLU A 17 -18.02 52.00 15.42
CA GLU A 17 -18.72 52.65 16.53
C GLU A 17 -19.81 51.76 17.14
N GLN A 18 -20.59 51.06 16.30
CA GLN A 18 -21.63 50.13 16.75
C GLN A 18 -21.05 48.90 17.46
N CYS A 19 -19.80 48.55 17.14
CA CYS A 19 -19.08 47.44 17.77
C CYS A 19 -18.41 47.84 19.10
N GLY A 20 -18.44 49.13 19.49
CA GLY A 20 -17.78 49.62 20.71
C GLY A 20 -16.26 49.48 20.68
N LEU A 21 -15.68 49.47 19.48
CA LEU A 21 -14.25 49.31 19.26
C LEU A 21 -13.56 50.67 19.40
N ALA A 22 -12.62 50.77 20.34
CA ALA A 22 -11.76 51.93 20.53
C ALA A 22 -10.31 51.61 20.12
N SER A 23 -9.49 52.65 19.95
CA SER A 23 -8.05 52.48 19.75
C SER A 23 -7.44 51.67 20.89
N GLY A 24 -6.69 50.62 20.54
CA GLY A 24 -6.08 49.69 21.50
C GLY A 24 -6.95 48.49 21.89
N SER A 25 -8.14 48.34 21.30
CA SER A 25 -8.99 47.16 21.52
C SER A 25 -8.32 45.88 21.03
N THR A 26 -8.46 44.78 21.79
CA THR A 26 -7.94 43.46 21.42
C THR A 26 -9.04 42.63 20.75
N LEU A 27 -8.75 42.11 19.55
CA LEU A 27 -9.68 41.29 18.77
C LEU A 27 -9.23 39.83 18.78
N ASP A 28 -10.19 38.91 18.90
CA ASP A 28 -9.96 37.48 18.70
C ASP A 28 -10.41 37.07 17.30
N ALA A 29 -9.49 36.53 16.50
CA ALA A 29 -9.75 36.11 15.13
C ALA A 29 -9.45 34.63 14.95
N THR A 30 -10.48 33.85 14.62
CA THR A 30 -10.32 32.42 14.30
C THR A 30 -10.38 32.20 12.79
N MET A 31 -9.37 31.51 12.25
CA MET A 31 -9.34 31.05 10.86
C MET A 31 -9.36 29.53 10.79
N LYS A 32 -10.16 28.98 9.87
CA LYS A 32 -10.16 27.53 9.57
C LYS A 32 -9.02 27.25 8.60
N LEU A 33 -8.14 26.29 8.94
CA LEU A 33 -7.10 25.82 8.03
C LEU A 33 -7.70 24.98 6.89
N PHE A 34 -7.28 25.23 5.66
CA PHE A 34 -7.60 24.37 4.52
C PHE A 34 -6.77 23.08 4.60
N GLY A 35 -7.44 21.93 4.71
CA GLY A 35 -6.78 20.63 4.88
C GLY A 35 -7.37 19.83 6.04
N GLY A 36 -8.64 19.45 5.93
CA GLY A 36 -9.31 18.58 6.90
C GLY A 36 -8.94 17.11 6.74
N LYS A 37 -9.53 16.29 7.62
CA LYS A 37 -9.40 14.83 7.69
C LYS A 37 -9.41 14.15 6.31
N VAL A 38 -8.31 13.47 5.98
CA VAL A 38 -8.16 12.72 4.71
C VAL A 38 -9.12 11.53 4.67
N HIS A 39 -9.82 11.36 3.54
CA HIS A 39 -10.69 10.21 3.28
C HIS A 39 -9.85 9.00 2.84
N GLY A 40 -10.14 7.84 3.42
CA GLY A 40 -9.38 6.60 3.22
C GLY A 40 -8.84 6.07 4.56
N SER A 41 -9.58 5.17 5.19
CA SER A 41 -9.16 4.59 6.46
C SER A 41 -8.08 3.52 6.26
N LEU A 42 -7.12 3.47 7.17
CA LEU A 42 -6.10 2.40 7.25
C LEU A 42 -6.67 1.07 7.75
N ALA A 43 -7.98 0.97 7.97
CA ALA A 43 -8.67 -0.18 8.56
C ALA A 43 -8.46 -1.50 7.80
N ARG A 44 -8.08 -1.45 6.52
CA ARG A 44 -7.83 -2.64 5.68
C ARG A 44 -6.35 -2.97 5.52
N ALA A 45 -5.45 -2.25 6.17
CA ALA A 45 -4.02 -2.53 6.11
C ALA A 45 -3.73 -3.94 6.62
N GLY A 46 -3.09 -4.77 5.79
CA GLY A 46 -2.70 -6.13 6.15
C GLY A 46 -3.81 -7.19 6.15
N LYS A 47 -5.06 -6.85 5.79
CA LYS A 47 -6.21 -7.80 5.79
C LYS A 47 -5.88 -9.15 5.14
N VAL A 48 -5.30 -9.13 3.94
CA VAL A 48 -4.99 -10.34 3.16
C VAL A 48 -3.85 -11.16 3.79
N LYS A 49 -2.85 -10.48 4.37
CA LYS A 49 -1.72 -11.14 5.04
C LYS A 49 -2.14 -11.85 6.33
N GLY A 50 -3.15 -11.33 7.03
CA GLY A 50 -3.73 -11.96 8.22
C GLY A 50 -4.72 -13.09 7.91
N GLN A 51 -5.48 -12.97 6.81
CA GLN A 51 -6.46 -13.99 6.41
C GLN A 51 -5.80 -15.25 5.83
N THR A 52 -4.63 -15.11 5.19
CA THR A 52 -3.96 -16.25 4.56
C THR A 52 -3.26 -17.13 5.62
N PRO A 53 -3.48 -18.45 5.62
CA PRO A 53 -2.84 -19.33 6.60
C PRO A 53 -1.33 -19.28 6.46
N LYS A 54 -0.61 -19.19 7.58
CA LYS A 54 0.85 -19.12 7.60
C LYS A 54 1.46 -20.50 7.38
N VAL A 55 1.66 -20.88 6.11
CA VAL A 55 2.32 -22.14 5.76
C VAL A 55 3.82 -22.05 6.06
N ALA A 56 4.32 -22.92 6.95
CA ALA A 56 5.74 -23.07 7.22
C ALA A 56 6.50 -23.61 6.00
N LYS A 57 7.75 -23.20 5.84
CA LYS A 57 8.60 -23.74 4.77
C LYS A 57 8.96 -25.18 5.11
N GLN A 58 8.59 -26.10 4.23
CA GLN A 58 9.07 -27.48 4.30
C GLN A 58 10.59 -27.53 4.11
N GLU A 59 11.25 -28.42 4.84
CA GLU A 59 12.68 -28.66 4.65
C GLU A 59 12.90 -29.28 3.26
N LYS A 60 13.71 -28.61 2.44
CA LYS A 60 14.10 -29.07 1.11
C LYS A 60 15.60 -29.26 1.09
N ARG A 61 16.06 -30.36 0.49
CA ARG A 61 17.49 -30.62 0.28
C ARG A 61 18.16 -29.41 -0.38
N LYS A 62 19.34 -29.03 0.11
CA LYS A 62 20.13 -27.92 -0.44
C LYS A 62 20.35 -28.18 -1.94
N LYS A 63 19.96 -27.20 -2.77
CA LYS A 63 20.17 -27.27 -4.22
C LYS A 63 21.66 -27.15 -4.52
N LYS A 64 22.17 -27.96 -5.45
CA LYS A 64 23.52 -27.78 -5.99
C LYS A 64 23.64 -26.39 -6.62
N THR A 65 24.79 -25.73 -6.44
CA THR A 65 25.10 -24.39 -6.97
C THR A 65 26.28 -24.45 -7.96
N GLY A 66 26.54 -23.35 -8.66
CA GLY A 66 27.70 -23.20 -9.55
C GLY A 66 27.79 -24.22 -10.69
N ARG A 67 29.00 -24.72 -10.95
CA ARG A 67 29.30 -25.66 -12.05
C ARG A 67 28.49 -26.95 -11.95
N ALA A 68 28.30 -27.48 -10.74
CA ALA A 68 27.50 -28.68 -10.51
C ALA A 68 26.03 -28.48 -10.94
N LYS A 69 25.45 -27.30 -10.67
CA LYS A 69 24.10 -26.95 -11.13
C LYS A 69 24.02 -26.84 -12.65
N ARG A 70 25.01 -26.21 -13.28
CA ARG A 70 25.06 -26.06 -14.76
C ARG A 70 25.17 -27.42 -15.45
N ARG A 71 26.01 -28.34 -14.94
CA ARG A 71 26.09 -29.72 -15.46
C ARG A 71 24.75 -30.44 -15.39
N LEU A 72 24.04 -30.32 -14.26
CA LEU A 72 22.71 -30.92 -14.09
C LEU A 72 21.69 -30.32 -15.07
N GLN A 73 21.69 -29.01 -15.26
CA GLN A 73 20.80 -28.33 -16.22
C GLN A 73 21.07 -28.76 -17.67
N TYR A 74 22.34 -28.87 -18.07
CA TYR A 74 22.70 -29.33 -19.41
C TYR A 74 22.21 -30.76 -19.64
N LYS A 75 22.47 -31.66 -18.67
CA LYS A 75 22.01 -33.04 -18.74
C LYS A 75 20.48 -33.12 -18.87
N GLN A 76 19.74 -32.34 -18.08
CA GLN A 76 18.26 -32.32 -18.13
C GLN A 76 17.69 -31.72 -19.41
N ARG A 77 18.34 -30.70 -20.01
CA ARG A 77 17.81 -29.97 -21.16
C ARG A 77 18.18 -30.57 -22.51
N PHE A 78 19.34 -31.21 -22.61
CA PHE A 78 19.92 -31.63 -23.88
C PHE A 78 20.20 -33.12 -23.94
N VAL A 79 20.84 -33.70 -22.92
CA VAL A 79 21.25 -35.12 -22.96
C VAL A 79 20.08 -36.05 -22.71
N ASN A 80 19.33 -35.81 -21.63
CA ASN A 80 18.21 -36.67 -21.22
C ASN A 80 16.91 -36.31 -21.93
N LYS A 81 16.87 -35.20 -22.66
CA LYS A 81 15.65 -34.76 -23.34
C LYS A 81 15.54 -35.48 -24.67
N VAL A 82 14.82 -36.61 -24.70
CA VAL A 82 14.40 -37.24 -25.95
C VAL A 82 13.29 -36.38 -26.57
N ALA A 83 13.42 -36.05 -27.84
CA ALA A 83 12.35 -35.38 -28.59
C ALA A 83 11.23 -36.41 -28.85
N GLY A 84 10.34 -36.59 -27.86
CA GLY A 84 9.13 -37.39 -28.03
C GLY A 84 8.24 -36.79 -29.11
N MET A 85 7.47 -37.65 -29.78
CA MET A 85 6.49 -37.22 -30.78
C MET A 85 5.37 -36.42 -30.10
N GLY A 86 5.06 -35.23 -30.63
CA GLY A 86 4.04 -34.32 -30.09
C GLY A 86 4.56 -32.99 -29.54
N ARG A 87 3.67 -32.22 -28.88
CA ARG A 87 3.99 -30.88 -28.38
C ARG A 87 4.96 -30.94 -27.20
N ARG A 88 6.01 -30.12 -27.25
CA ARG A 88 7.03 -30.01 -26.19
C ARG A 88 6.39 -29.62 -24.85
N ARG A 89 6.56 -30.46 -23.83
CA ARG A 89 6.18 -30.17 -22.45
C ARG A 89 7.19 -29.26 -21.75
N GLY A 90 6.66 -28.33 -20.96
CA GLY A 90 7.47 -27.43 -20.13
C GLY A 90 7.97 -28.12 -18.86
N PRO A 91 9.09 -27.65 -18.27
CA PRO A 91 9.72 -28.30 -17.11
C PRO A 91 8.93 -28.23 -15.80
N ASN A 92 7.86 -27.44 -15.73
CA ASN A 92 6.98 -27.30 -14.56
C ASN A 92 5.51 -27.45 -14.97
N SER A 93 5.23 -28.42 -15.84
CA SER A 93 3.86 -28.75 -16.25
C SER A 93 3.26 -29.73 -15.24
N ASN A 94 2.10 -29.40 -14.67
CA ASN A 94 1.36 -30.28 -13.77
C ASN A 94 0.38 -31.21 -14.51
N GLN A 95 0.52 -31.35 -15.84
CA GLN A 95 -0.32 -32.28 -16.60
C GLN A 95 0.18 -33.70 -16.37
N GLN A 96 -0.72 -34.60 -16.00
CA GLN A 96 -0.41 -36.02 -15.88
C GLN A 96 -0.05 -36.56 -17.26
N ALA A 97 1.02 -37.35 -17.36
CA ALA A 97 1.32 -38.08 -18.58
C ALA A 97 0.15 -39.02 -18.82
N ALA A 98 -0.48 -38.94 -20.00
CA ALA A 98 -1.55 -39.86 -20.36
C ALA A 98 -0.97 -41.29 -20.30
N SER A 99 -1.60 -42.14 -19.48
CA SER A 99 -1.31 -43.56 -19.34
C SER A 99 -1.61 -44.32 -20.61
#